data_AF-A0A9R0VR58-F1
#
_entry.id   AF-A0A9R0VR58-F1
#
_cell.length_a   1.000
_cell.length_b   1.000
_cell.length_c   1.000
_cell.angle_alpha   90.00
_cell.angle_beta   90.00
_cell.angle_gamma   90.00
#
_symmetry.space_group_name_H-M   'P 1'
#
loop_
_entity.id
_entity.type
_entity.pdbx_description
1 polymer ?
#
loop_
_entity_poly.entity_id
_entity_poly.type
_entity_poly.pdbx_seq_one_letter_code
_entity_poly.pdbx_strand_id
1 'polypeptide(L)'
;MASKQMVHMNHGQGETSYAHNSSFQSAEQNRMKPLIEAAIVELCSNTTTMSHGKMVIADLGCSCGPNAVALVSIALEATHSHFLWLRQPPPEVSVLLNDLPYNDFNAVVKSLVAVRQIGEPLVVTGAVPGSFNERLFLSASVHLFCSSNSLYWLSKAPEDLRINQIPAYDIDENARRERLPVVAGAYAQQFRKDFTLFLQLRAKELVPEGRMVVSLQGRRSDEPVTESSLIWGTAAQILGTMASEV
;
A
#
# COMPACT_ATOMS: atom_id res chain seq x y z
N MET A 1 -12.65 11.24 22.62
CA MET A 1 -11.40 10.86 21.92
C MET A 1 -11.80 10.03 20.72
N ALA A 2 -11.50 10.48 19.50
CA ALA A 2 -11.78 9.66 18.32
C ALA A 2 -10.95 8.37 18.43
N SER A 3 -11.63 7.22 18.37
CA SER A 3 -10.97 5.91 18.30
C SER A 3 -9.92 5.96 17.19
N LYS A 4 -8.64 5.67 17.53
CA LYS A 4 -7.60 5.46 16.52
C LYS A 4 -8.11 4.35 15.61
N GLN A 5 -8.30 4.64 14.33
CA GLN A 5 -8.90 3.70 13.39
C GLN A 5 -8.03 2.43 13.33
N MET A 6 -8.56 1.33 13.88
CA MET A 6 -7.90 0.03 13.91
C MET A 6 -8.15 -0.70 12.59
N VAL A 7 -7.63 -0.15 11.49
CA VAL A 7 -7.73 -0.80 10.18
C VAL A 7 -6.57 -1.78 10.06
N HIS A 8 -6.89 -3.04 9.79
CA HIS A 8 -5.92 -4.09 9.50
C HIS A 8 -6.60 -5.17 8.66
N MET A 9 -5.80 -5.98 7.98
CA MET A 9 -6.30 -7.17 7.30
C MET A 9 -6.51 -8.32 8.30
N ASN A 10 -7.33 -9.30 7.96
CA ASN A 10 -7.58 -10.46 8.82
C ASN A 10 -6.26 -11.21 9.11
N HIS A 11 -5.91 -11.32 10.39
CA HIS A 11 -4.65 -11.91 10.85
C HIS A 11 -4.61 -13.44 10.68
N GLY A 12 -3.42 -14.00 10.90
CA GLY A 12 -3.21 -15.44 10.98
C GLY A 12 -3.07 -16.12 9.62
N GLN A 13 -3.17 -17.44 9.64
CA GLN A 13 -2.96 -18.33 8.50
C GLN A 13 -4.13 -19.32 8.31
N GLY A 14 -5.29 -19.05 8.92
CA GLY A 14 -6.49 -19.88 8.76
C GLY A 14 -7.26 -19.56 7.47
N GLU A 15 -8.32 -20.31 7.21
CA GLU A 15 -9.13 -20.18 5.99
C GLU A 15 -9.74 -18.80 5.77
N THR A 16 -9.98 -18.03 6.84
CA THR A 16 -10.55 -16.66 6.78
C THR A 16 -9.49 -15.55 6.82
N SER A 17 -8.22 -15.93 6.90
CA SER A 17 -7.09 -14.98 6.97
C SER A 17 -6.88 -14.28 5.63
N TYR A 18 -6.33 -13.07 5.67
CA TYR A 18 -5.94 -12.37 4.45
C TYR A 18 -4.89 -13.14 3.64
N ALA A 19 -3.99 -13.85 4.31
CA ALA A 19 -2.96 -14.67 3.67
C ALA A 19 -3.55 -15.71 2.68
N HIS A 20 -4.76 -16.21 2.94
CA HIS A 20 -5.44 -17.20 2.09
C HIS A 20 -6.53 -16.60 1.17
N ASN A 21 -6.87 -15.31 1.33
CA ASN A 21 -7.98 -14.66 0.63
C ASN A 21 -7.53 -13.39 -0.13
N SER A 22 -6.27 -13.35 -0.56
CA SER A 22 -5.66 -12.17 -1.19
C SER A 22 -5.12 -12.44 -2.60
N SER A 23 -5.74 -13.38 -3.32
CA SER A 23 -5.37 -13.76 -4.69
C SER A 23 -5.52 -12.60 -5.68
N PHE A 24 -6.53 -11.75 -5.50
CA PHE A 24 -6.73 -10.54 -6.32
C PHE A 24 -5.57 -9.57 -6.16
N GLN A 25 -5.21 -9.23 -4.92
CA GLN A 25 -4.09 -8.34 -4.61
C GLN A 25 -2.76 -8.94 -5.08
N SER A 26 -2.58 -10.25 -4.95
CA SER A 26 -1.40 -10.96 -5.45
C SER A 26 -1.27 -10.83 -6.97
N ALA A 27 -2.36 -10.99 -7.72
CA ALA A 27 -2.37 -10.81 -9.17
C ALA A 27 -2.04 -9.36 -9.57
N GLU A 28 -2.50 -8.37 -8.82
CA GLU A 28 -2.16 -6.97 -9.04
C GLU A 28 -0.68 -6.66 -8.73
N GLN A 29 -0.15 -7.17 -7.62
CA GLN A 29 1.29 -7.06 -7.31
C GLN A 29 2.16 -7.65 -8.44
N ASN A 30 1.75 -8.80 -8.99
CA ASN A 30 2.45 -9.40 -10.14
C ASN A 30 2.41 -8.53 -11.40
N ARG A 31 1.32 -7.79 -11.63
CA ARG A 31 1.23 -6.82 -12.75
C ARG A 31 2.16 -5.62 -12.58
N MET A 32 2.58 -5.31 -11.35
CA MET A 32 3.54 -4.24 -11.10
C MET A 32 4.98 -4.63 -11.43
N LYS A 33 5.27 -5.93 -11.63
CA LYS A 33 6.62 -6.45 -11.90
C LYS A 33 7.43 -5.65 -12.94
N PRO A 34 6.93 -5.41 -14.17
CA PRO A 34 7.70 -4.65 -15.17
C PRO A 34 7.99 -3.20 -14.76
N LEU A 35 7.10 -2.56 -13.98
CA LEU A 35 7.32 -1.20 -13.49
C LEU A 35 8.40 -1.16 -12.41
N ILE A 36 8.41 -2.17 -11.53
CA ILE A 36 9.44 -2.30 -10.49
C ILE A 36 10.79 -2.62 -11.13
N GLU A 37 10.84 -3.52 -12.10
CA GLU A 37 12.06 -3.84 -12.85
C GLU A 37 12.63 -2.61 -13.54
N ALA A 38 11.79 -1.83 -14.24
CA ALA A 38 12.20 -0.59 -14.88
C ALA A 38 12.76 0.44 -13.86
N ALA A 39 12.05 0.63 -12.74
CA ALA A 39 12.50 1.52 -11.67
C ALA A 39 13.86 1.11 -11.09
N ILE A 40 14.08 -0.20 -10.91
CA ILE A 40 15.37 -0.73 -10.45
C ILE A 40 16.48 -0.49 -11.46
N VAL A 41 16.23 -0.73 -12.76
CA VAL A 41 17.23 -0.46 -13.80
C VAL A 41 17.63 1.02 -13.80
N GLU A 42 16.67 1.93 -13.69
CA GLU A 42 16.95 3.37 -13.61
C GLU A 42 17.75 3.74 -12.35
N LEU A 43 17.38 3.19 -11.19
CA LEU A 43 18.08 3.42 -9.92
C LEU A 43 19.52 2.92 -9.95
N CYS A 44 19.74 1.73 -10.52
CA CYS A 44 21.05 1.07 -10.58
C CYS A 44 21.97 1.71 -11.62
N SER A 45 21.42 2.24 -12.71
CA SER A 45 22.19 2.91 -13.77
C SER A 45 22.65 4.31 -13.37
N ASN A 46 22.06 4.90 -12.33
CA ASN A 46 22.42 6.24 -11.86
C ASN A 46 23.57 6.17 -10.84
N THR A 47 24.71 6.74 -11.22
CA THR A 47 25.94 6.75 -10.41
C THR A 47 25.81 7.58 -9.14
N THR A 48 24.88 8.54 -9.09
CA THR A 48 24.67 9.40 -7.92
C THR A 48 23.95 8.64 -6.81
N THR A 49 22.90 7.88 -7.15
CA THR A 49 22.13 7.06 -6.21
C THR A 49 22.90 5.83 -5.74
N MET A 50 23.69 5.22 -6.62
CA MET A 50 24.48 4.00 -6.30
C MET A 50 25.90 4.27 -5.79
N SER A 51 26.27 5.54 -5.60
CA SER A 51 27.61 5.97 -5.18
C SER A 51 28.12 5.32 -3.87
N HIS A 52 27.22 4.80 -3.04
CA HIS A 52 27.53 4.19 -1.75
C HIS A 52 27.42 2.66 -1.72
N GLY A 53 27.09 2.00 -2.84
CA GLY A 53 26.96 0.54 -2.91
C GLY A 53 25.85 -0.04 -2.02
N LYS A 54 24.84 0.77 -1.69
CA LYS A 54 23.75 0.44 -0.77
C LYS A 54 22.42 0.83 -1.38
N MET A 55 21.37 0.08 -1.06
CA MET A 55 20.01 0.37 -1.49
C MET A 55 19.02 0.08 -0.37
N VAL A 56 18.02 0.96 -0.22
CA VAL A 56 16.92 0.78 0.71
C VAL A 56 15.62 0.73 -0.07
N ILE A 57 14.90 -0.37 0.06
CA ILE A 57 13.62 -0.65 -0.58
C ILE A 57 12.56 -0.75 0.52
N ALA A 58 11.47 -0.02 0.38
CA ALA A 58 10.38 -0.06 1.34
C ALA A 58 9.02 -0.35 0.69
N ASP A 59 8.26 -1.26 1.28
CA ASP A 59 6.85 -1.50 0.92
C ASP A 59 5.93 -0.81 1.93
N LEU A 60 5.00 -0.01 1.45
CA LEU A 60 4.08 0.79 2.26
C LEU A 60 2.66 0.21 2.21
N GLY A 61 2.24 -0.39 3.33
CA GLY A 61 1.00 -1.15 3.45
C GLY A 61 1.18 -2.60 3.01
N CYS A 62 2.15 -3.29 3.60
CA CYS A 62 2.52 -4.66 3.20
C CYS A 62 1.48 -5.72 3.60
N SER A 63 0.59 -5.45 4.56
CA SER A 63 -0.32 -6.44 5.14
C SER A 63 0.45 -7.65 5.70
N CYS A 64 -0.03 -8.87 5.51
CA CYS A 64 0.57 -10.11 6.00
C CYS A 64 0.51 -11.24 4.96
N GLY A 65 1.12 -12.38 5.30
CA GLY A 65 1.15 -13.55 4.42
C GLY A 65 2.13 -13.41 3.25
N PRO A 66 1.93 -14.17 2.16
CA PRO A 66 2.82 -14.16 1.00
C PRO A 66 2.93 -12.79 0.31
N ASN A 67 1.84 -12.03 0.28
CA ASN A 67 1.79 -10.73 -0.39
C ASN A 67 2.67 -9.67 0.28
N ALA A 68 2.97 -9.82 1.58
CA ALA A 68 3.77 -8.84 2.33
C ALA A 68 5.22 -8.71 1.85
N VAL A 69 5.73 -9.72 1.14
CA VAL A 69 7.09 -9.69 0.58
C VAL A 69 7.11 -9.65 -0.95
N ALA A 70 5.97 -9.69 -1.63
CA ALA A 70 5.92 -9.85 -3.08
C ALA A 70 6.63 -8.71 -3.83
N LEU A 71 6.32 -7.45 -3.50
CA LEU A 71 6.88 -6.29 -4.20
C LEU A 71 8.40 -6.16 -3.98
N VAL A 72 8.85 -6.40 -2.75
CA VAL A 72 10.27 -6.32 -2.39
C VAL A 72 11.06 -7.49 -2.96
N SER A 73 10.48 -8.69 -3.04
CA SER A 73 11.10 -9.84 -3.71
C SER A 73 11.30 -9.59 -5.20
N ILE A 74 10.31 -9.02 -5.89
CA ILE A 74 10.46 -8.60 -7.29
C ILE A 74 11.61 -7.60 -7.45
N ALA A 75 11.70 -6.61 -6.56
CA ALA A 75 12.75 -5.60 -6.63
C ALA A 75 14.14 -6.18 -6.34
N LEU A 76 14.25 -7.12 -5.40
CA LEU A 76 15.49 -7.85 -5.11
C LEU A 76 15.94 -8.71 -6.29
N GLU A 77 15.03 -9.47 -6.89
CA GLU A 77 15.31 -10.26 -8.10
C GLU A 77 15.80 -9.37 -9.24
N ALA A 78 15.09 -8.26 -9.50
CA ALA A 78 15.48 -7.29 -10.54
C ALA A 78 16.87 -6.70 -10.29
N THR A 79 17.19 -6.37 -9.04
CA THR A 79 18.50 -5.85 -8.65
C THR A 79 19.57 -6.89 -8.92
N HIS A 80 19.36 -8.12 -8.44
CA HIS A 80 20.31 -9.21 -8.65
C HIS A 80 20.55 -9.48 -10.15
N SER A 81 19.48 -9.58 -10.94
CA SER A 81 19.58 -9.80 -12.39
C SER A 81 20.33 -8.67 -13.11
N HIS A 82 20.11 -7.40 -12.72
CA HIS A 82 20.77 -6.25 -13.31
C HIS A 82 22.30 -6.29 -13.09
N PHE A 83 22.74 -6.52 -11.86
CA PHE A 83 24.17 -6.58 -11.53
C PHE A 83 24.85 -7.85 -12.06
N LEU A 84 24.14 -8.98 -12.11
CA LEU A 84 24.61 -10.19 -12.78
C LEU A 84 24.88 -9.94 -14.27
N TRP A 85 23.98 -9.24 -14.95
CA TRP A 85 24.16 -8.87 -16.36
C TRP A 85 25.36 -7.95 -16.57
N LEU A 86 25.57 -6.98 -15.67
CA LEU A 86 26.74 -6.09 -15.67
C LEU A 86 28.05 -6.77 -15.27
N ARG A 87 28.00 -8.02 -14.76
CA ARG A 87 29.14 -8.73 -14.15
C ARG A 87 29.79 -7.92 -13.02
N GLN A 88 28.97 -7.25 -12.23
CA GLN A 88 29.39 -6.45 -11.08
C GLN A 88 28.82 -7.04 -9.78
N PRO A 89 29.48 -6.80 -8.64
CA PRO A 89 28.90 -7.19 -7.36
C PRO A 89 27.61 -6.38 -7.09
N PRO A 90 26.52 -7.03 -6.67
CA PRO A 90 25.29 -6.33 -6.29
C PRO A 90 25.49 -5.45 -5.05
N PRO A 91 24.71 -4.36 -4.90
CA PRO A 91 24.76 -3.49 -3.74
C PRO A 91 24.18 -4.19 -2.50
N GLU A 92 24.57 -3.73 -1.31
CA GLU A 92 23.93 -4.15 -0.07
C GLU A 92 22.49 -3.64 -0.02
N VAL A 93 21.52 -4.54 0.06
CA VAL A 93 20.09 -4.16 0.08
C VAL A 93 19.51 -4.25 1.49
N SER A 94 18.77 -3.21 1.89
CA SER A 94 17.90 -3.19 3.06
C SER A 94 16.44 -3.18 2.62
N VAL A 95 15.64 -4.09 3.18
CA VAL A 95 14.19 -4.18 2.90
C VAL A 95 13.40 -3.82 4.14
N LEU A 96 12.47 -2.88 4.00
CA LEU A 96 11.65 -2.36 5.09
C LEU A 96 10.16 -2.53 4.75
N LEU A 97 9.41 -3.24 5.58
CA LEU A 97 7.99 -3.47 5.38
C LEU A 97 7.19 -2.63 6.37
N ASN A 98 6.41 -1.68 5.86
CA ASN A 98 5.56 -0.81 6.65
C ASN A 98 4.10 -1.27 6.61
N ASP A 99 3.44 -1.19 7.76
CA ASP A 99 1.99 -1.23 7.88
C ASP A 99 1.56 -0.51 9.17
N LEU A 100 0.25 -0.39 9.39
CA LEU A 100 -0.30 0.14 10.63
C LEU A 100 0.08 -0.75 11.84
N PRO A 101 0.20 -0.18 13.05
CA PRO A 101 0.69 -0.91 14.23
C PRO A 101 -0.11 -2.17 14.62
N TYR A 102 -1.35 -2.28 14.15
CA TYR A 102 -2.23 -3.40 14.45
C TYR A 102 -2.10 -4.57 13.49
N ASN A 103 -1.30 -4.45 12.42
CA ASN A 103 -1.06 -5.53 11.48
C ASN A 103 -0.34 -6.73 12.15
N ASP A 104 -0.43 -7.91 11.53
CA ASP A 104 0.23 -9.14 11.98
C ASP A 104 1.74 -9.12 11.65
N PHE A 105 2.49 -8.27 12.35
CA PHE A 105 3.94 -8.18 12.18
C PHE A 105 4.67 -9.46 12.56
N ASN A 106 4.07 -10.33 13.38
CA ASN A 106 4.63 -11.65 13.66
C ASN A 106 4.70 -12.51 12.39
N ALA A 107 3.66 -12.48 11.57
CA ALA A 107 3.67 -13.12 10.26
C ALA A 107 4.66 -12.43 9.30
N VAL A 108 4.67 -11.09 9.26
CA VAL A 108 5.57 -10.31 8.38
C VAL A 108 7.04 -10.63 8.66
N VAL A 109 7.47 -10.65 9.93
CA VAL A 109 8.85 -10.96 10.30
C VAL A 109 9.23 -12.39 9.90
N LYS A 110 8.31 -13.36 10.02
CA LYS A 110 8.55 -14.73 9.52
C LYS A 110 8.75 -14.76 7.99
N SER A 111 7.95 -14.01 7.24
CA SER A 111 8.12 -13.88 5.79
C SER A 111 9.47 -13.24 5.43
N LEU A 112 9.90 -12.21 6.15
CA LEU A 112 11.20 -11.55 5.94
C LEU A 112 12.38 -12.50 6.18
N VAL A 113 12.29 -13.40 7.16
CA VAL A 113 13.32 -14.43 7.40
C VAL A 113 13.42 -15.38 6.21
N ALA A 114 12.29 -15.80 5.63
CA ALA A 114 12.29 -16.67 4.45
C ALA A 114 12.92 -15.98 3.23
N VAL A 115 12.62 -14.71 2.97
CA VAL A 115 13.23 -13.94 1.86
C VAL A 115 14.75 -13.83 2.03
N ARG A 116 15.23 -13.60 3.25
CA ARG A 116 16.67 -13.50 3.53
C ARG A 116 17.44 -14.79 3.26
N GLN A 117 16.80 -15.95 3.40
CA GLN A 117 17.44 -17.24 3.09
C GLN A 117 17.59 -17.48 1.58
N ILE A 118 16.88 -16.72 0.74
CA ILE A 118 16.85 -16.90 -0.72
C ILE A 118 17.79 -15.89 -1.42
N GLY A 119 17.93 -14.67 -0.89
CA GLY A 119 18.61 -13.57 -1.57
C GLY A 119 19.94 -13.15 -0.93
N GLU A 120 21.06 -13.51 -1.54
CA GLU A 120 22.33 -12.80 -1.35
C GLU A 120 22.43 -11.64 -2.36
N PRO A 121 22.74 -10.39 -1.97
CA PRO A 121 23.17 -9.89 -0.65
C PRO A 121 22.08 -9.04 0.07
N LEU A 122 21.10 -9.69 0.71
CA LEU A 122 20.16 -9.00 1.60
C LEU A 122 20.78 -8.81 2.99
N VAL A 123 21.09 -7.56 3.36
CA VAL A 123 21.86 -7.24 4.59
C VAL A 123 20.94 -6.97 5.77
N VAL A 124 19.88 -6.18 5.58
CA VAL A 124 18.94 -5.80 6.65
C VAL A 124 17.51 -6.01 6.21
N THR A 125 16.71 -6.66 7.06
CA THR A 125 15.25 -6.70 6.93
C THR A 125 14.61 -6.08 8.16
N GLY A 126 13.53 -5.32 7.97
CA GLY A 126 12.88 -4.61 9.05
C GLY A 126 11.39 -4.46 8.86
N ALA A 127 10.67 -4.43 9.98
CA ALA A 127 9.27 -4.04 10.05
C ALA A 127 9.18 -2.61 10.59
N VAL A 128 8.34 -1.77 9.97
CA VAL A 128 8.18 -0.36 10.32
C VAL A 128 6.71 -0.10 10.66
N PRO A 129 6.29 -0.27 11.93
CA PRO A 129 4.92 -0.01 12.33
C PRO A 129 4.63 1.49 12.35
N GLY A 130 3.60 1.92 11.62
CA GLY A 130 3.20 3.33 11.58
C GLY A 130 2.32 3.67 10.39
N SER A 131 1.62 4.80 10.46
CA SER A 131 0.89 5.29 9.29
C SER A 131 1.86 5.89 8.28
N PHE A 132 1.76 5.45 7.02
CA PHE A 132 2.34 6.17 5.89
C PHE A 132 1.83 7.62 5.70
N ASN A 133 0.83 8.09 6.46
CA ASN A 133 0.47 9.51 6.53
C ASN A 133 1.32 10.28 7.56
N GLU A 134 2.37 9.66 8.09
CA GLU A 134 3.35 10.22 9.00
C GLU A 134 4.78 10.03 8.44
N ARG A 135 5.77 10.65 9.08
CA ARG A 135 7.19 10.37 8.79
C ARG A 135 7.55 8.99 9.34
N LEU A 136 8.09 8.13 8.48
CA LEU A 136 8.47 6.76 8.81
C LEU A 136 9.97 6.54 8.71
N PHE A 137 10.65 7.30 7.84
CA PHE A 137 12.06 7.10 7.52
C PHE A 137 12.86 8.39 7.71
N LEU A 138 14.18 8.23 7.81
CA LEU A 138 15.11 9.35 7.80
C LEU A 138 14.98 10.12 6.48
N SER A 139 15.43 11.38 6.49
CA SER A 139 15.41 12.18 5.28
C SER A 139 16.43 11.64 4.28
N ALA A 140 16.06 11.58 3.00
CA ALA A 140 16.92 11.08 1.92
C ALA A 140 17.58 9.72 2.22
N SER A 141 16.80 8.74 2.68
CA SER A 141 17.31 7.41 3.03
C SER A 141 16.72 6.27 2.21
N VAL A 142 15.58 6.45 1.55
CA VAL A 142 14.90 5.39 0.79
C VAL A 142 15.15 5.56 -0.71
N HIS A 143 15.51 4.49 -1.39
CA HIS A 143 15.84 4.49 -2.82
C HIS A 143 14.63 4.10 -3.67
N LEU A 144 13.85 3.13 -3.20
CA LEU A 144 12.62 2.68 -3.85
C LEU A 144 11.49 2.55 -2.82
N PHE A 145 10.40 3.24 -3.07
CA PHE A 145 9.11 2.95 -2.43
C PHE A 145 8.24 2.10 -3.36
N CYS A 146 7.68 1.03 -2.81
CA CYS A 146 6.63 0.24 -3.42
C CYS A 146 5.36 0.36 -2.58
N SER A 147 4.20 0.31 -3.22
CA SER A 147 2.92 0.28 -2.51
C SER A 147 1.84 -0.27 -3.42
N SER A 148 1.08 -1.26 -2.95
CA SER A 148 -0.03 -1.83 -3.71
C SER A 148 -1.26 -1.94 -2.84
N ASN A 149 -2.40 -1.45 -3.32
CA ASN A 149 -3.70 -1.59 -2.67
C ASN A 149 -3.79 -1.06 -1.22
N SER A 150 -3.00 -0.04 -0.89
CA SER A 150 -3.01 0.55 0.44
C SER A 150 -3.37 2.03 0.45
N LEU A 151 -2.96 2.84 -0.53
CA LEU A 151 -3.14 4.30 -0.47
C LEU A 151 -4.59 4.77 -0.66
N TYR A 152 -5.52 3.90 -1.06
CA TYR A 152 -6.95 4.24 -1.08
C TYR A 152 -7.60 4.19 0.32
N TRP A 153 -6.92 3.62 1.32
CA TRP A 153 -7.36 3.71 2.71
C TRP A 153 -7.10 5.11 3.27
N LEU A 154 -8.19 5.85 3.47
CA LEU A 154 -8.13 7.21 4.01
C LEU A 154 -7.66 7.23 5.46
N SER A 155 -7.06 8.36 5.87
CA SER A 155 -6.64 8.57 7.26
C SER A 155 -7.81 8.64 8.24
N LYS A 156 -8.99 9.02 7.73
CA LYS A 156 -10.27 9.09 8.45
C LYS A 156 -11.43 9.17 7.47
N ALA A 157 -12.65 8.91 7.97
CA ALA A 157 -13.87 9.24 7.24
C ALA A 157 -13.97 10.76 6.99
N PRO A 158 -14.59 11.21 5.87
CA PRO A 158 -14.84 12.61 5.63
C PRO A 158 -15.66 13.25 6.77
N GLU A 159 -15.10 14.31 7.33
CA GLU A 159 -15.60 14.92 8.58
C GLU A 159 -16.95 15.62 8.39
N ASP A 160 -17.15 16.22 7.24
CA ASP A 160 -18.38 16.84 6.78
C ASP A 160 -19.53 15.83 6.68
N LEU A 161 -19.29 14.64 6.11
CA LEU A 161 -20.31 13.57 6.10
C LEU A 161 -20.62 13.10 7.53
N ARG A 162 -19.59 12.93 8.36
CA ARG A 162 -19.73 12.50 9.76
C ARG A 162 -20.53 13.50 10.60
N ILE A 163 -20.26 14.80 10.48
CA ILE A 163 -20.96 15.86 11.23
C ILE A 163 -22.42 15.95 10.80
N ASN A 164 -22.68 15.88 9.50
CA ASN A 164 -24.03 15.97 8.94
C ASN A 164 -24.80 14.63 8.97
N GLN A 165 -24.20 13.58 9.56
CA GLN A 165 -24.79 12.23 9.64
C GLN A 165 -25.18 11.66 8.26
N ILE A 166 -24.42 12.00 7.23
CA ILE A 166 -24.62 11.48 5.88
C ILE A 166 -23.86 10.14 5.80
N PRO A 167 -24.54 9.02 5.51
CA PRO A 167 -23.86 7.74 5.41
C PRO A 167 -22.98 7.68 4.16
N ALA A 168 -21.93 6.86 4.22
CA ALA A 168 -21.07 6.59 3.06
C ALA A 168 -21.82 5.87 1.93
N TYR A 169 -22.86 5.10 2.29
CA TYR A 169 -23.76 4.42 1.37
C TYR A 169 -25.19 4.49 1.92
N ASP A 170 -26.14 4.95 1.09
CA ASP A 170 -27.55 5.03 1.45
C ASP A 170 -28.30 3.82 0.87
N ILE A 171 -29.16 3.20 1.70
CA ILE A 171 -29.94 2.02 1.30
C ILE A 171 -31.07 2.44 0.35
N ASP A 172 -31.67 3.62 0.59
CA ASP A 172 -32.67 4.18 -0.30
C ASP A 172 -32.00 4.65 -1.60
N GLU A 173 -32.42 4.09 -2.74
CA GLU A 173 -31.78 4.36 -4.02
C GLU A 173 -31.91 5.82 -4.47
N ASN A 174 -33.04 6.46 -4.14
CA ASN A 174 -33.27 7.85 -4.52
C ASN A 174 -32.38 8.79 -3.71
N ALA A 175 -32.34 8.61 -2.39
CA ALA A 175 -31.45 9.35 -1.49
C ALA A 175 -29.98 9.10 -1.84
N ARG A 176 -29.61 7.86 -2.17
CA ARG A 176 -28.25 7.52 -2.63
C ARG A 176 -27.88 8.30 -3.88
N ARG A 177 -28.73 8.31 -4.90
CA ARG A 177 -28.49 9.02 -6.16
C ARG A 177 -28.39 10.53 -5.96
N GLU A 178 -29.27 11.10 -5.13
CA GLU A 178 -29.28 12.53 -4.82
C GLU A 178 -28.01 12.96 -4.06
N ARG A 179 -27.56 12.14 -3.10
CA ARG A 179 -26.40 12.43 -2.25
C ARG A 179 -25.06 12.05 -2.88
N LEU A 180 -25.06 11.23 -3.94
CA LEU A 180 -23.85 10.73 -4.59
C LEU A 180 -22.80 11.83 -4.89
N PRO A 181 -23.16 13.01 -5.44
CA PRO A 181 -22.18 14.06 -5.69
C PRO A 181 -21.55 14.62 -4.41
N VAL A 182 -22.33 14.76 -3.34
CA VAL A 182 -21.87 15.27 -2.04
C VAL A 182 -20.93 14.25 -1.40
N VAL A 183 -21.33 12.98 -1.35
CA VAL A 183 -20.52 11.89 -0.80
C VAL A 183 -19.23 11.72 -1.59
N ALA A 184 -19.31 11.60 -2.92
CA ALA A 184 -18.15 11.45 -3.78
C ALA A 184 -17.19 12.66 -3.66
N GLY A 185 -17.73 13.88 -3.59
CA GLY A 185 -16.95 15.10 -3.39
C GLY A 185 -16.18 15.10 -2.07
N ALA A 186 -16.84 14.73 -0.97
CA ALA A 186 -16.23 14.65 0.36
C ALA A 186 -15.09 13.62 0.42
N TYR A 187 -15.32 12.41 -0.10
CA TYR A 187 -14.28 11.37 -0.20
C TYR A 187 -13.11 11.79 -1.08
N ALA A 188 -13.37 12.43 -2.23
CA ALA A 188 -12.33 12.95 -3.11
C ALA A 188 -11.49 14.06 -2.45
N GLN A 189 -12.11 14.94 -1.66
CA GLN A 189 -11.39 15.96 -0.90
C GLN A 189 -10.50 15.34 0.19
N GLN A 190 -11.01 14.37 0.93
CA GLN A 190 -10.24 13.67 1.96
C GLN A 190 -9.07 12.88 1.34
N PHE A 191 -9.31 12.15 0.23
CA PHE A 191 -8.24 11.48 -0.52
C PHE A 191 -7.18 12.46 -1.02
N ARG A 192 -7.58 13.59 -1.59
CA ARG A 192 -6.62 14.62 -2.06
C ARG A 192 -5.74 15.10 -0.90
N LYS A 193 -6.32 15.34 0.27
CA LYS A 193 -5.58 15.78 1.46
C LYS A 193 -4.57 14.71 1.91
N ASP A 194 -5.02 13.47 2.04
CA ASP A 194 -4.19 12.36 2.50
C ASP A 194 -3.08 12.04 1.50
N PHE A 195 -3.41 11.92 0.21
CA PHE A 195 -2.45 11.60 -0.83
C PHE A 195 -1.42 12.73 -1.04
N THR A 196 -1.82 14.00 -0.93
CA THR A 196 -0.87 15.13 -0.95
C THR A 196 0.10 15.06 0.21
N LEU A 197 -0.40 14.79 1.43
CA LEU A 197 0.44 14.63 2.61
C LEU A 197 1.40 13.45 2.46
N PHE A 198 0.91 12.30 1.99
CA PHE A 198 1.72 11.14 1.66
C PHE A 198 2.88 11.52 0.72
N LEU A 199 2.59 12.15 -0.42
CA LEU A 199 3.62 12.56 -1.39
C LEU A 199 4.64 13.52 -0.77
N GLN A 200 4.20 14.50 0.03
CA GLN A 200 5.09 15.44 0.71
C GLN A 200 6.02 14.76 1.71
N LEU A 201 5.53 13.74 2.41
CA LEU A 201 6.33 12.96 3.37
C LEU A 201 7.33 12.06 2.63
N ARG A 202 6.88 11.33 1.61
CA ARG A 202 7.75 10.47 0.80
C ARG A 202 8.83 11.26 0.07
N ALA A 203 8.52 12.45 -0.44
CA ALA A 203 9.50 13.32 -1.08
C ALA A 203 10.66 13.73 -0.15
N LYS A 204 10.42 13.82 1.17
CA LYS A 204 11.49 14.10 2.15
C LYS A 204 12.35 12.88 2.45
N GLU A 205 11.78 11.69 2.32
CA GLU A 205 12.40 10.41 2.70
C GLU A 205 13.12 9.75 1.53
N LEU A 206 12.68 10.02 0.30
CA LEU A 206 13.35 9.60 -0.93
C LEU A 206 14.71 10.28 -1.06
N VAL A 207 15.71 9.51 -1.46
CA VAL A 207 16.97 10.04 -1.97
C VAL A 207 16.71 10.88 -3.24
N PRO A 208 17.59 11.83 -3.59
CA PRO A 208 17.57 12.44 -4.92
C PRO A 208 17.58 11.36 -6.00
N GLU A 209 16.72 11.49 -7.02
CA GLU A 209 16.52 10.47 -8.06
C GLU A 209 15.97 9.11 -7.59
N GLY A 210 15.52 9.02 -6.33
CA GLY A 210 14.77 7.86 -5.84
C GLY A 210 13.48 7.63 -6.65
N ARG A 211 13.00 6.39 -6.66
CA ARG A 211 11.79 6.00 -7.39
C ARG A 211 10.69 5.57 -6.44
N MET A 212 9.45 5.71 -6.92
CA MET A 212 8.28 5.24 -6.19
C MET A 212 7.31 4.60 -7.19
N VAL A 213 6.93 3.35 -6.95
CA VAL A 213 5.98 2.59 -7.77
C VAL A 213 4.75 2.31 -6.91
N VAL A 214 3.60 2.84 -7.34
CA VAL A 214 2.34 2.73 -6.60
C VAL A 214 1.25 2.13 -7.48
N SER A 215 0.47 1.22 -6.91
CA SER A 215 -0.76 0.69 -7.53
C SER A 215 -1.96 1.05 -6.66
N LEU A 216 -3.00 1.58 -7.32
CA LEU A 216 -4.22 2.03 -6.70
C LEU A 216 -5.41 1.57 -7.51
N GLN A 217 -6.43 1.06 -6.80
CA GLN A 217 -7.74 0.92 -7.39
C GLN A 217 -8.29 2.31 -7.71
N GLY A 218 -8.67 2.51 -8.97
CA GLY A 218 -9.23 3.75 -9.46
C GLY A 218 -10.34 3.49 -10.46
N ARG A 219 -10.87 4.57 -11.01
CA ARG A 219 -11.80 4.57 -12.14
C ARG A 219 -11.19 5.32 -13.31
N ARG A 220 -11.68 5.08 -14.52
CA ARG A 220 -11.30 5.95 -15.63
C ARG A 220 -11.99 7.31 -15.50
N SER A 221 -11.37 8.35 -16.04
CA SER A 221 -11.89 9.72 -15.93
C SER A 221 -13.15 9.95 -16.75
N ASP A 222 -13.30 9.21 -17.86
CA ASP A 222 -14.44 9.19 -18.77
C ASP A 222 -15.62 8.35 -18.25
N GLU A 223 -15.41 7.52 -17.23
CA GLU A 223 -16.47 6.76 -16.59
C GLU A 223 -17.24 7.66 -15.61
N PRO A 224 -18.58 7.65 -15.65
CA PRO A 224 -19.37 8.37 -14.66
C PRO A 224 -19.04 7.84 -13.27
N VAL A 225 -19.23 8.68 -12.24
CA VAL A 225 -19.25 8.18 -10.87
C VAL A 225 -20.47 7.27 -10.77
N THR A 226 -20.26 5.98 -10.93
CA THR A 226 -21.28 4.96 -10.78
C THR A 226 -21.35 4.55 -9.31
N GLU A 227 -22.43 3.87 -8.94
CA GLU A 227 -22.59 3.25 -7.63
C GLU A 227 -21.61 2.09 -7.37
N SER A 228 -20.56 1.93 -8.20
CA SER A 228 -19.63 0.81 -8.16
C SER A 228 -18.61 0.96 -7.04
N SER A 229 -19.09 0.99 -5.81
CA SER A 229 -18.45 0.26 -4.74
C SER A 229 -19.30 -0.97 -4.45
N LEU A 230 -19.30 -1.95 -5.37
CA LEU A 230 -20.08 -3.20 -5.21
C LEU A 230 -19.88 -3.81 -3.81
N ILE A 231 -18.65 -3.72 -3.28
CA ILE A 231 -18.29 -4.24 -1.97
C ILE A 231 -19.02 -3.49 -0.84
N TRP A 232 -18.99 -2.15 -0.84
CA TRP A 232 -19.64 -1.36 0.21
C TRP A 232 -21.16 -1.37 0.09
N GLY A 233 -21.69 -1.43 -1.14
CA GLY A 233 -23.13 -1.53 -1.36
C GLY A 233 -23.71 -2.84 -0.86
N THR A 234 -23.10 -3.97 -1.21
CA THR A 234 -23.53 -5.29 -0.71
C THR A 234 -23.41 -5.38 0.81
N ALA A 235 -22.32 -4.90 1.40
CA ALA A 235 -22.16 -4.87 2.86
C ALA A 235 -23.25 -4.02 3.53
N ALA A 236 -23.52 -2.82 3.02
CA ALA A 236 -24.56 -1.95 3.56
C ALA A 236 -25.97 -2.57 3.45
N GLN A 237 -26.27 -3.26 2.35
CA GLN A 237 -27.53 -3.99 2.19
C GLN A 237 -27.66 -5.12 3.20
N ILE A 238 -26.63 -5.98 3.35
CA ILE A 238 -26.64 -7.07 4.33
C ILE A 238 -26.88 -6.53 5.75
N LEU A 239 -26.13 -5.50 6.14
CA LEU A 239 -26.27 -4.87 7.46
C LEU A 239 -27.64 -4.22 7.64
N GLY A 240 -28.17 -3.59 6.58
CA GLY A 240 -29.51 -3.01 6.57
C GLY A 240 -30.60 -4.06 6.80
N THR A 241 -30.53 -5.19 6.09
CA THR A 241 -31.45 -6.31 6.28
C THR A 241 -31.35 -6.85 7.70
N MET A 242 -30.15 -7.11 8.21
CA MET A 242 -29.94 -7.59 9.59
C MET A 242 -30.52 -6.63 10.63
N ALA A 243 -30.38 -5.32 10.43
CA ALA A 243 -30.94 -4.33 11.35
C ALA A 243 -32.47 -4.22 11.29
N SER A 244 -33.10 -4.61 10.18
CA SER A 244 -34.55 -4.61 10.03
C SER A 244 -35.24 -5.84 10.66
N GLU A 245 -34.47 -6.87 11.01
CA GLU A 245 -34.95 -8.12 11.62
C GLU A 245 -34.82 -8.14 13.16
N VAL A 246 -34.34 -7.05 13.78
CA VAL A 246 -34.19 -6.86 15.24
C VAL A 246 -35.23 -5.87 15.75
#